data_AF-A0A3P6RVE5-F1
#
_entry.id   AF-A0A3P6RVE5-F1
#
_cell.length_a   1.000
_cell.length_b   1.000
_cell.length_c   1.000
_cell.angle_alpha   90.00
_cell.angle_beta   90.00
_cell.angle_gamma   90.00
#
_symmetry.space_group_name_H-M   'P 1'
#
loop_
_entity.id
_entity.type
_entity.pdbx_description
1 polymer ?
#
loop_
_entity_poly.entity_id
_entity_poly.type
_entity_poly.pdbx_seq_one_letter_code
_entity_poly.pdbx_strand_id
1 'polypeptide(L)'
;YNIVGDGTPQAFIPILTASTEEELPLTRYNSFYPFIWSNFSSAGYVTLYGEDAFAIGTFTYRLKGFRNQPTDHYLRTIFKDYEKKGGNCLGSEPLHKTWFRYSREFMQVYKDIPRFLLMHQGLLSHDDINLV
;
A
#
# COMPACT_ATOMS: atom_id res chain seq x y z
N TYR A 1 -12.24 -11.70 13.52
CA TYR A 1 -11.23 -10.65 13.62
C TYR A 1 -11.95 -9.35 13.36
N ASN A 2 -11.93 -8.42 14.31
CA ASN A 2 -12.84 -7.27 14.32
C ASN A 2 -12.02 -6.01 14.10
N ILE A 3 -12.57 -5.08 13.33
CA ILE A 3 -12.00 -3.74 13.15
C ILE A 3 -12.06 -3.01 14.51
N VAL A 4 -10.93 -2.49 14.98
CA VAL A 4 -10.88 -1.59 16.13
C VAL A 4 -10.49 -0.22 15.61
N GLY A 5 -11.47 0.67 15.41
CA GLY A 5 -11.25 2.06 14.96
C GLY A 5 -11.57 2.33 13.47
N ASP A 6 -10.98 3.40 12.91
CA ASP A 6 -11.15 3.85 11.52
C ASP A 6 -10.46 2.90 10.52
N GLY A 7 -11.15 1.85 10.10
CA GLY A 7 -10.56 0.51 10.02
C GLY A 7 -9.22 0.23 9.31
N THR A 8 -8.82 0.94 8.25
CA THR A 8 -7.66 0.49 7.44
C THR A 8 -6.30 0.72 8.13
N PRO A 9 -5.94 1.94 8.60
CA PRO A 9 -4.68 2.13 9.33
C PRO A 9 -4.61 1.29 10.61
N GLN A 10 -5.69 1.22 11.39
CA GLN A 10 -5.73 0.44 12.62
C GLN A 10 -5.62 -1.07 12.38
N ALA A 11 -6.00 -1.57 11.20
CA ALA A 11 -5.73 -2.96 10.82
C ALA A 11 -4.29 -3.15 10.32
N PHE A 12 -3.80 -2.26 9.47
CA PHE A 12 -2.49 -2.43 8.82
C PHE A 12 -1.29 -2.12 9.71
N ILE A 13 -1.40 -1.13 10.59
CA ILE A 13 -0.32 -0.78 11.53
C ILE A 13 0.12 -2.03 12.32
N PRO A 14 -0.74 -2.71 13.10
CA PRO A 14 -0.31 -3.87 13.88
C PRO A 14 0.17 -5.05 13.03
N ILE A 15 -0.41 -5.26 11.84
CA ILE A 15 0.06 -6.29 10.89
C ILE A 15 1.51 -6.00 10.47
N LEU A 16 1.86 -4.73 10.27
CA LEU A 16 3.12 -4.34 9.65
C LEU A 16 4.17 -3.88 10.64
N THR A 17 3.83 -3.59 11.89
CA THR A 17 4.78 -3.12 12.91
C THR A 17 4.85 -4.03 14.12
N ALA A 18 3.91 -4.98 14.26
CA ALA A 18 3.66 -5.73 15.48
C ALA A 18 3.32 -4.85 16.71
N SER A 19 2.84 -3.62 16.48
CA SER A 19 2.42 -2.67 17.51
C SER A 19 1.13 -1.96 17.10
N THR A 20 0.29 -1.61 18.07
CA THR A 20 -0.85 -0.74 17.88
C THR A 20 -0.43 0.70 17.57
N GLU A 21 -1.35 1.52 17.07
CA GLU A 21 -1.08 2.95 16.84
C GLU A 21 -0.72 3.69 18.14
N GLU A 22 -1.29 3.28 19.28
CA GLU A 22 -1.05 3.88 20.60
C GLU A 22 0.35 3.57 21.16
N GLU A 23 0.91 2.41 20.83
CA GLU A 23 2.27 1.99 21.24
C GLU A 23 3.37 2.68 20.41
N LEU A 24 3.00 3.25 19.26
CA LEU A 24 3.93 3.88 18.34
C LEU A 24 4.02 5.40 18.58
N PRO A 25 5.16 6.03 18.25
CA PRO A 25 5.30 7.48 18.38
C PRO A 25 4.26 8.23 17.54
N LEU A 26 3.78 9.35 18.06
CA LEU A 26 2.82 10.20 17.35
C LEU A 26 3.36 10.63 15.98
N THR A 27 2.75 10.09 14.93
CA THR A 27 3.11 10.30 13.51
C THR A 27 2.82 11.70 12.99
N ARG A 28 2.21 12.57 13.80
CA ARG A 28 2.07 14.00 13.47
C ARG A 28 3.42 14.71 13.37
N TYR A 29 4.47 14.17 14.03
CA TYR A 29 5.79 14.81 14.12
C TYR A 29 6.93 14.04 13.43
N ASN A 30 6.91 12.70 13.38
CA ASN A 30 7.93 11.91 12.67
C ASN A 30 7.36 10.58 12.14
N SER A 31 7.62 10.29 10.86
CA SER A 31 6.97 9.22 10.09
C SER A 31 7.78 7.92 9.98
N PHE A 32 8.45 7.50 11.06
CA PHE A 32 9.22 6.25 11.05
C PHE A 32 8.59 5.25 12.02
N TYR A 33 7.56 4.55 11.56
CA TYR A 33 7.16 3.30 12.19
C TYR A 33 8.13 2.18 11.80
N PRO A 34 8.37 1.20 12.68
CA PRO A 34 9.25 0.07 12.43
C PRO A 34 8.54 -0.96 11.54
N PHE A 35 8.23 -0.57 10.32
CA PHE A 35 7.51 -1.44 9.40
C PHE A 35 8.37 -2.65 8.99
N ILE A 36 7.74 -3.83 8.96
CA ILE A 36 8.34 -5.14 8.73
C ILE A 36 9.05 -5.26 7.38
N TRP A 37 8.63 -4.49 6.37
CA TRP A 37 9.33 -4.46 5.08
C TRP A 37 10.78 -3.99 5.19
N SER A 38 11.12 -3.18 6.20
CA SER A 38 12.51 -2.77 6.45
C SER A 38 13.38 -3.98 6.86
N ASN A 39 12.81 -4.91 7.63
CA ASN A 39 13.47 -6.15 8.01
C ASN A 39 13.63 -7.08 6.81
N PHE A 40 12.60 -7.20 5.98
CA PHE A 40 12.68 -7.97 4.73
C PHE A 40 13.72 -7.41 3.77
N SER A 41 13.74 -6.09 3.55
CA SER A 41 14.75 -5.42 2.74
C SER A 41 16.16 -5.68 3.28
N SER A 42 16.35 -5.56 4.59
CA SER A 42 17.65 -5.86 5.25
C SER A 42 18.07 -7.32 5.12
N ALA A 43 17.12 -8.24 4.99
CA ALA A 43 17.37 -9.67 4.75
C ALA A 43 17.55 -10.02 3.26
N GLY A 44 17.61 -9.04 2.36
CA GLY A 44 17.83 -9.24 0.93
C GLY A 44 16.57 -9.56 0.12
N TYR A 45 15.38 -9.29 0.66
CA TYR A 45 14.13 -9.43 -0.08
C TYR A 45 13.90 -8.23 -0.98
N VAL A 46 13.31 -8.46 -2.14
CA VAL A 46 12.67 -7.38 -2.90
C VAL A 46 11.30 -7.10 -2.28
N THR A 47 11.03 -5.82 -2.01
CA THR A 47 9.85 -5.37 -1.29
C THR A 47 8.91 -4.55 -2.17
N LEU A 48 7.61 -4.77 -2.03
CA LEU A 48 6.58 -4.01 -2.72
C LEU A 48 5.50 -3.59 -1.73
N TYR A 49 5.23 -2.28 -1.68
CA TYR A 49 4.04 -1.71 -1.06
C TYR A 49 3.24 -0.90 -2.09
N GLY A 50 1.98 -1.27 -2.30
CA GLY A 50 1.11 -0.62 -3.28
C GLY A 50 -0.31 -0.44 -2.77
N GLU A 51 -0.89 0.72 -3.07
CA GLU A 51 -2.31 1.04 -2.90
C GLU A 51 -2.84 1.66 -4.19
N ASP A 52 -4.07 1.34 -4.57
CA ASP A 52 -4.72 1.81 -5.81
C ASP A 52 -5.51 3.12 -5.67
N ALA A 53 -5.38 3.80 -4.52
CA ALA A 53 -5.98 5.10 -4.24
C ALA A 53 -4.96 6.04 -3.56
N PHE A 54 -4.44 7.02 -4.31
CA PHE A 54 -3.52 8.03 -3.84
C PHE A 54 -4.17 9.00 -2.84
N ALA A 55 -5.36 9.53 -3.15
CA ALA A 55 -6.02 10.57 -2.37
C ALA A 55 -6.42 10.12 -0.95
N ILE A 56 -6.76 8.84 -0.81
CA ILE A 56 -7.25 8.23 0.42
C ILE A 56 -6.34 7.10 0.92
N GLY A 57 -5.07 7.07 0.49
CA GLY A 57 -4.14 6.01 0.84
C GLY A 57 -3.91 5.88 2.35
N THR A 58 -3.82 4.64 2.83
CA THR A 58 -3.81 4.24 4.25
C THR A 58 -2.87 5.08 5.10
N PHE A 59 -1.61 5.23 4.68
CA PHE A 59 -0.60 5.97 5.45
C PHE A 59 -0.45 7.44 5.05
N THR A 60 -1.34 7.96 4.21
CA THR A 60 -1.18 9.30 3.62
C THR A 60 -2.40 10.20 3.72
N TYR A 61 -3.58 9.63 4.00
CA TYR A 61 -4.80 10.41 4.17
C TYR A 61 -4.82 11.14 5.51
N ARG A 62 -4.71 10.41 6.63
CA ARG A 62 -4.67 10.97 7.99
C ARG A 62 -3.26 11.10 8.56
N LEU A 63 -2.29 10.43 7.95
CA LEU A 63 -0.89 10.40 8.34
C LEU A 63 -0.03 11.16 7.31
N LYS A 64 1.19 11.54 7.69
CA LYS A 64 2.09 12.34 6.81
C LYS A 64 2.71 11.56 5.65
N GLY A 65 2.43 10.27 5.51
CA GLY A 65 3.08 9.40 4.54
C GLY A 65 4.53 9.11 4.89
N PHE A 66 5.28 8.69 3.87
CA PHE A 66 6.68 8.33 3.99
C PHE A 66 7.56 9.45 3.44
N ARG A 67 8.55 9.88 4.21
CA ARG A 67 9.54 10.89 3.76
C ARG A 67 10.44 10.34 2.65
N ASN A 68 10.84 9.08 2.79
CA ASN A 68 11.61 8.33 1.81
C ASN A 68 10.74 7.20 1.27
N GLN A 69 11.05 6.71 0.07
CA GLN A 69 10.37 5.55 -0.49
C GLN A 69 10.53 4.33 0.47
N PRO A 70 9.42 3.70 0.92
CA PRO A 70 9.46 2.69 1.98
C PRO A 70 9.83 1.28 1.52
N THR A 71 9.70 0.99 0.22
CA THR A 71 9.91 -0.33 -0.39
C THR A 71 10.50 -0.19 -1.79
N ASP A 72 11.12 -1.23 -2.35
CA ASP A 72 11.74 -1.19 -3.68
C ASP A 72 10.75 -0.82 -4.77
N HIS A 73 9.52 -1.31 -4.67
CA HIS A 73 8.40 -0.95 -5.54
C HIS A 73 7.33 -0.20 -4.76
N TYR A 74 7.26 1.11 -4.97
CA TYR A 74 6.26 1.98 -4.35
C TYR A 74 5.40 2.69 -5.39
N LEU A 75 4.14 2.26 -5.50
CA LEU A 75 3.27 2.60 -6.65
C LEU A 75 2.55 3.95 -6.52
N ARG A 76 2.79 4.68 -5.43
CA ARG A 76 2.07 5.92 -5.11
C ARG A 76 2.13 6.97 -6.22
N THR A 77 3.29 7.17 -6.86
CA THR A 77 3.44 8.18 -7.91
C THR A 77 2.57 7.88 -9.13
N ILE A 78 2.41 6.59 -9.48
CA ILE A 78 1.57 6.17 -10.60
C ILE A 78 0.10 6.52 -10.31
N PHE A 79 -0.41 6.18 -9.12
CA PHE A 79 -1.80 6.51 -8.77
C PHE A 79 -2.04 8.00 -8.58
N LYS A 80 -1.04 8.76 -8.14
CA LYS A 80 -1.12 10.23 -8.09
C LYS A 80 -1.41 10.84 -9.46
N ASP A 81 -0.76 10.34 -10.49
CA ASP A 81 -0.96 10.84 -11.85
C ASP A 81 -2.19 10.24 -12.52
N TYR A 82 -2.54 8.99 -12.17
CA TYR A 82 -3.77 8.35 -12.62
C TYR A 82 -5.03 9.08 -12.12
N GLU A 83 -5.09 9.40 -10.82
CA GLU A 83 -6.26 10.07 -10.23
C GLU A 83 -6.52 11.45 -10.85
N LYS A 84 -5.49 12.15 -11.35
CA LYS A 84 -5.67 13.41 -12.11
C LYS A 84 -6.36 13.19 -13.45
N LYS A 85 -6.17 12.03 -14.09
CA LYS A 85 -6.79 11.68 -15.37
C LYS A 85 -8.21 11.15 -15.17
N GLY A 86 -8.45 10.47 -14.06
CA GLY A 86 -9.74 9.88 -13.72
C GLY A 86 -10.08 8.62 -14.53
N GLY A 87 -11.20 8.00 -14.17
CA GLY A 87 -11.71 6.78 -14.79
C GLY A 87 -11.35 5.50 -14.03
N ASN A 88 -11.79 4.35 -14.56
CA ASN A 88 -11.60 3.01 -13.97
C ASN A 88 -10.67 2.11 -14.81
N CYS A 89 -9.98 2.67 -15.79
CA CYS A 89 -9.13 1.96 -16.73
C CYS A 89 -7.76 2.64 -16.88
N LEU A 90 -6.68 1.84 -16.85
CA LEU A 90 -5.37 2.27 -17.30
C LEU A 90 -5.25 1.97 -18.80
N GLY A 91 -5.45 2.99 -19.63
CA GLY A 91 -5.61 2.80 -21.08
C GLY A 91 -6.90 2.03 -21.37
N SER A 92 -6.79 0.90 -22.08
CA SER A 92 -7.93 0.03 -22.39
C SER A 92 -8.17 -1.08 -21.36
N GLU A 93 -7.32 -1.20 -20.33
CA GLU A 93 -7.40 -2.28 -19.33
C GLU A 93 -8.02 -1.76 -18.02
N PRO A 94 -9.04 -2.43 -17.45
CA PRO A 94 -9.55 -2.08 -16.13
C PRO A 94 -8.44 -2.03 -15.08
N LEU A 95 -8.46 -1.01 -14.21
CA LEU A 95 -7.37 -0.72 -13.28
C LEU A 95 -7.04 -1.93 -12.38
N HIS A 96 -8.07 -2.61 -11.85
CA HIS A 96 -7.91 -3.80 -11.01
C HIS A 96 -7.23 -4.98 -11.74
N LYS A 97 -7.46 -5.13 -13.06
CA LYS A 97 -6.77 -6.17 -13.86
C LYS A 97 -5.30 -5.85 -14.03
N THR A 98 -5.00 -4.59 -14.33
CA THR A 98 -3.62 -4.10 -14.39
C THR A 98 -2.91 -4.30 -13.05
N TRP A 99 -3.62 -4.05 -11.95
CA TRP A 99 -3.13 -4.23 -10.59
C TRP A 99 -2.73 -5.68 -10.29
N PHE A 100 -3.62 -6.63 -10.57
CA PHE A 100 -3.33 -8.06 -10.40
C PHE A 100 -2.25 -8.57 -11.38
N ARG A 101 -2.19 -8.00 -12.59
CA ARG A 101 -1.14 -8.33 -13.54
C ARG A 101 0.23 -7.89 -13.01
N TYR A 102 0.34 -6.67 -12.47
CA TYR A 102 1.57 -6.16 -11.87
C TYR A 102 2.00 -7.00 -10.66
N SER A 103 1.06 -7.41 -9.80
CA SER A 103 1.37 -8.27 -8.65
C SER A 103 1.94 -9.62 -9.09
N ARG A 104 1.36 -10.22 -10.13
CA ARG A 104 1.85 -11.47 -10.73
C ARG A 104 3.22 -11.29 -11.38
N GLU A 105 3.42 -10.23 -12.15
CA GLU A 105 4.69 -9.92 -12.81
C GLU A 105 5.81 -9.73 -11.78
N PHE A 106 5.55 -9.02 -10.67
CA PHE A 106 6.51 -8.89 -9.57
C PHE A 106 6.95 -10.26 -9.03
N MET A 107 5.99 -11.17 -8.80
CA MET A 107 6.29 -12.52 -8.31
C MET A 107 7.10 -13.35 -9.33
N GLN A 108 6.88 -13.12 -10.63
CA GLN A 108 7.56 -13.84 -11.71
C GLN A 108 8.96 -13.31 -12.01
N VAL A 109 9.13 -11.99 -12.06
CA VAL A 109 10.42 -11.34 -12.33
C VAL A 109 11.42 -11.65 -11.23
N TYR A 110 10.98 -11.57 -9.97
CA TYR A 110 11.84 -11.83 -8.82
C TYR A 110 11.82 -13.28 -8.37
N LYS A 111 11.43 -14.25 -9.22
CA LYS A 111 11.22 -15.67 -8.84
C LYS A 111 12.41 -16.30 -8.09
N ASP A 112 13.63 -15.87 -8.40
CA ASP A 112 14.89 -16.40 -7.84
C ASP A 112 15.42 -15.60 -6.63
N ILE A 113 14.73 -14.53 -6.22
CA ILE A 113 15.07 -13.67 -5.08
C ILE A 113 13.91 -13.71 -4.08
N PRO A 114 14.13 -13.77 -2.75
CA PRO A 114 13.02 -13.70 -1.80
C PRO A 114 12.23 -12.38 -1.92
N ARG A 115 10.92 -12.43 -1.66
CA ARG A 115 9.98 -11.35 -1.98
C ARG A 115 9.03 -11.07 -0.82
N PHE A 116 8.78 -9.80 -0.55
CA PHE A 116 7.69 -9.35 0.33
C PHE A 116 6.76 -8.43 -0.46
N LEU A 117 5.47 -8.75 -0.49
CA LEU A 117 4.48 -8.01 -1.25
C LEU A 117 3.27 -7.71 -0.36
N LEU A 118 2.94 -6.41 -0.25
CA LEU A 118 1.65 -5.95 0.23
C LEU A 118 1.01 -5.06 -0.84
N MET A 119 -0.08 -5.56 -1.44
CA MET A 119 -0.88 -4.81 -2.41
C MET A 119 -2.31 -4.70 -1.88
N HIS A 120 -2.73 -3.48 -1.60
CA HIS A 120 -4.05 -3.16 -1.08
C HIS A 120 -4.92 -2.54 -2.18
N GLN A 121 -6.16 -3.01 -2.29
CA GLN A 121 -7.17 -2.48 -3.20
C GLN A 121 -8.23 -1.76 -2.36
N GLY A 122 -8.17 -0.43 -2.37
CA GLY A 122 -9.15 0.44 -1.75
C GLY A 122 -10.24 0.88 -2.73
N LEU A 123 -9.89 1.14 -4.01
CA LEU A 123 -10.79 1.78 -4.97
C LEU A 123 -12.10 0.99 -5.18
N LEU A 124 -12.01 -0.33 -5.33
CA LEU A 124 -13.19 -1.18 -5.58
C LEU A 124 -14.12 -1.34 -4.37
N SER A 125 -13.68 -0.93 -3.18
CA SER A 125 -14.47 -1.01 -1.94
C SER A 125 -15.01 0.35 -1.48
N HIS A 126 -14.65 1.42 -2.18
CA HIS A 126 -14.95 2.79 -1.79
C HIS A 126 -16.21 3.28 -2.50
N ASP A 127 -17.12 3.90 -1.74
CA ASP A 127 -18.35 4.60 -2.15
C ASP A 127 -19.45 3.84 -2.92
N ASP A 128 -19.12 2.85 -3.77
CA ASP A 128 -20.09 2.14 -4.61
C ASP A 128 -19.87 0.61 -4.58
N ILE A 129 -20.86 -0.10 -4.02
CA ILE A 129 -20.85 -1.57 -3.92
C ILE A 129 -21.07 -2.28 -5.27
N ASN A 130 -21.48 -1.55 -6.31
CA ASN A 130 -21.72 -2.04 -7.67
C ASN A 130 -20.71 -1.47 -8.68
N LEU A 131 -19.56 -0.97 -8.22
CA LEU A 131 -18.55 -0.35 -9.08
C LEU A 131 -17.98 -1.30 -10.15
N VAL A 132 -18.20 -2.61 -10.03
CA VAL A 132 -17.68 -3.67 -10.92
C VAL A 132 -18.78 -4.60 -11.41
#